data_AF-W6LAK2-F1
#
_entry.id   AF-W6LAK2-F1
#
_cell.length_a   1.000
_cell.length_b   1.000
_cell.length_c   1.000
_cell.angle_alpha   90.00
_cell.angle_beta   90.00
_cell.angle_gamma   90.00
#
_symmetry.space_group_name_H-M   'P 1'
#
loop_
_entity.id
_entity.type
_entity.pdbx_description
1 polymer ?
#
loop_
_entity_poly.entity_id
_entity_poly.type
_entity_poly.pdbx_seq_one_letter_code
_entity_poly.pdbx_strand_id
1 'polypeptide(L)'
;MPGHHGKQKIRKKKSKRAPVTEMERTLKDSIHGRKRKERTILKDLIPPRITPKHSKVTLSTNLPMFTSLSSTLSKGSDSIPKPSPSKSSPSSSKVT
;
A
#
# COMPACT_ATOMS: atom_id res chain seq x y z
N MET A 1 -20.40 38.67 -11.56
CA MET A 1 -20.52 38.14 -12.95
C MET A 1 -21.47 36.95 -12.96
N PRO A 2 -22.30 36.74 -14.01
CA PRO A 2 -23.01 35.47 -14.16
C PRO A 2 -21.96 34.34 -14.16
N GLY A 3 -22.01 33.41 -13.20
CA GLY A 3 -21.01 32.33 -13.11
C GLY A 3 -20.43 32.00 -11.74
N HIS A 4 -21.11 32.29 -10.62
CA HIS A 4 -20.61 31.95 -9.27
C HIS A 4 -20.99 30.55 -8.77
N HIS A 5 -21.63 29.69 -9.58
CA HIS A 5 -21.96 28.31 -9.20
C HIS A 5 -21.47 27.34 -10.28
N GLY A 6 -20.92 26.21 -9.82
CA GLY A 6 -20.14 25.27 -10.64
C GLY A 6 -20.84 24.76 -11.90
N LYS A 7 -20.04 24.12 -12.78
CA LYS A 7 -20.43 23.68 -14.12
C LYS A 7 -21.87 23.16 -14.15
N GLN A 8 -22.69 23.77 -15.01
CA GLN A 8 -24.06 23.35 -15.25
C GLN A 8 -24.09 21.87 -15.64
N LYS A 9 -24.77 21.03 -14.85
CA LYS A 9 -24.94 19.62 -15.16
C LYS A 9 -25.83 19.49 -16.39
N ILE A 10 -25.24 19.11 -17.53
CA ILE A 10 -25.98 18.83 -18.75
C ILE A 10 -26.77 17.52 -18.54
N ARG A 11 -28.09 17.60 -18.66
CA ARG A 11 -28.97 16.43 -18.54
C ARG A 11 -28.82 15.57 -19.79
N LYS A 12 -28.35 14.33 -19.64
CA LYS A 12 -28.22 13.39 -20.77
C LYS A 12 -29.60 12.97 -21.31
N LYS A 13 -29.70 12.79 -22.62
CA LYS A 13 -30.91 12.24 -23.28
C LYS A 13 -31.20 10.85 -22.74
N LYS A 14 -32.44 10.59 -22.33
CA LYS A 14 -32.86 9.28 -21.79
C LYS A 14 -32.85 8.22 -22.89
N SER A 15 -32.52 6.98 -22.53
CA SER A 15 -32.61 5.81 -23.41
C SER A 15 -34.06 5.60 -23.87
N LYS A 16 -34.25 5.10 -25.09
CA LYS A 16 -35.55 4.68 -25.63
C LYS A 16 -35.92 3.23 -25.26
N ARG A 17 -34.98 2.47 -24.68
CA ARG A 17 -35.21 1.08 -24.29
C ARG A 17 -36.17 1.01 -23.11
N ALA A 18 -36.94 -0.07 -23.04
CA ALA A 18 -37.74 -0.39 -21.86
C ALA A 18 -36.81 -0.52 -20.63
N PRO A 19 -37.26 -0.09 -19.45
CA PRO A 19 -36.52 -0.32 -18.22
C PRO A 19 -36.38 -1.82 -17.96
N VAL A 20 -35.23 -2.25 -17.44
CA VAL A 20 -34.99 -3.65 -17.08
C VAL A 20 -35.94 -4.04 -15.96
N THR A 21 -36.66 -5.14 -16.15
CA THR A 21 -37.60 -5.71 -15.18
C THR A 21 -36.89 -6.20 -13.92
N GLU A 22 -37.60 -6.29 -12.80
CA GLU A 22 -37.02 -6.77 -11.53
C GLU A 22 -36.56 -8.23 -11.62
N MET A 23 -37.29 -9.06 -12.35
CA MET A 23 -36.92 -10.45 -12.62
C MET A 23 -35.63 -10.54 -13.42
N GLU A 24 -35.47 -9.75 -14.49
CA GLU A 24 -34.22 -9.71 -15.28
C GLU A 24 -33.03 -9.25 -14.45
N ARG A 25 -33.22 -8.30 -13.52
CA ARG A 25 -32.15 -7.89 -12.59
C ARG A 25 -31.76 -9.04 -11.68
N THR A 26 -32.75 -9.73 -11.11
CA THR A 26 -32.53 -10.86 -10.21
C THR A 26 -31.81 -12.01 -10.92
N LEU A 27 -32.19 -12.34 -12.15
CA LEU A 27 -31.54 -13.37 -12.96
C LEU A 27 -30.08 -12.99 -13.28
N LYS A 28 -29.83 -11.74 -13.69
CA LYS A 28 -28.47 -11.25 -13.93
C LYS A 28 -27.61 -11.29 -12.68
N ASP A 29 -28.16 -10.91 -11.54
CA ASP A 29 -27.49 -10.97 -10.24
C ASP A 29 -27.23 -12.41 -9.78
N SER A 30 -28.13 -13.34 -10.06
CA SER A 30 -27.95 -14.77 -9.74
C SER A 30 -26.79 -15.38 -10.54
N ILE A 31 -26.63 -15.00 -11.81
CA ILE A 31 -25.59 -15.52 -12.70
C ILE A 31 -24.24 -14.80 -12.49
N HIS A 32 -24.24 -13.47 -12.50
CA HIS A 32 -23.01 -12.65 -12.52
C HIS A 32 -22.70 -11.99 -11.17
N GLY A 33 -23.72 -11.77 -10.32
CA GLY A 33 -23.59 -11.13 -9.01
C GLY A 33 -23.37 -12.09 -7.83
N ARG A 34 -23.42 -13.42 -8.08
CA ARG A 34 -23.30 -14.47 -7.05
C ARG A 34 -22.09 -14.29 -6.15
N LYS A 35 -20.91 -14.11 -6.77
CA LYS A 35 -19.63 -13.89 -6.06
C LYS A 35 -19.63 -12.61 -5.22
N ARG A 36 -20.38 -11.57 -5.60
CA ARG A 36 -20.44 -10.31 -4.83
C ARG A 36 -21.31 -10.47 -3.59
N LYS A 37 -22.48 -11.11 -3.71
CA LYS A 37 -23.38 -11.38 -2.57
C LYS A 37 -22.75 -12.36 -1.59
N GLU A 38 -22.13 -13.43 -2.08
CA GLU A 38 -21.37 -14.38 -1.25
C GLU A 38 -20.23 -13.68 -0.50
N ARG A 39 -19.45 -12.82 -1.17
CA ARG A 39 -18.41 -12.00 -0.51
C ARG A 39 -18.98 -11.06 0.55
N THR A 40 -20.16 -10.49 0.35
CA THR A 40 -20.80 -9.63 1.36
C THR A 40 -21.26 -10.43 2.57
N ILE A 41 -21.88 -11.60 2.35
CA ILE A 41 -22.33 -12.50 3.43
C ILE A 41 -21.13 -13.03 4.23
N LEU A 42 -20.08 -13.43 3.53
CA LEU A 42 -18.89 -14.02 4.15
C LEU A 42 -17.94 -12.97 4.74
N LYS A 43 -18.18 -11.66 4.53
CA LYS A 43 -17.28 -10.60 4.99
C LYS A 43 -17.15 -10.57 6.52
N ASP A 44 -18.25 -10.83 7.22
CA ASP A 44 -18.29 -10.77 8.68
C ASP A 44 -17.85 -12.10 9.32
N LEU A 45 -17.86 -13.19 8.53
CA LEU A 45 -17.46 -14.53 8.97
C LEU A 45 -15.99 -14.85 8.65
N ILE A 46 -15.42 -14.25 7.60
CA ILE A 46 -14.04 -14.47 7.19
C ILE A 46 -13.16 -13.41 7.85
N PRO A 47 -12.15 -13.81 8.64
CA PRO A 47 -11.20 -12.86 9.21
C PRO A 47 -10.51 -12.04 8.10
N PRO A 48 -10.21 -10.75 8.37
CA PRO A 48 -9.49 -9.93 7.41
C PRO A 48 -8.16 -10.58 7.04
N ARG A 49 -7.79 -10.53 5.75
CA ARG A 49 -6.51 -11.08 5.29
C ARG A 49 -5.35 -10.35 5.96
N ILE A 50 -4.60 -11.08 6.78
CA ILE A 50 -3.38 -10.58 7.39
C ILE A 50 -2.27 -10.68 6.35
N THR A 51 -1.73 -9.55 5.93
CA THR A 51 -0.49 -9.53 5.14
C THR A 51 0.70 -9.60 6.10
N PRO A 52 1.64 -10.55 5.90
CA PRO A 52 2.79 -10.66 6.77
C PRO A 52 3.66 -9.41 6.62
N LYS A 53 3.79 -8.65 7.71
CA LYS A 53 4.74 -7.53 7.78
C LYS A 53 6.12 -8.13 8.06
N HIS A 54 6.86 -8.41 7.00
CA HIS A 54 8.26 -8.80 7.12
C HIS A 54 9.07 -7.57 7.56
N SER A 55 9.39 -7.50 8.86
CA SER A 55 10.45 -6.62 9.32
C SER A 55 11.76 -7.16 8.73
N LYS A 56 12.42 -6.37 7.90
CA LYS A 56 13.76 -6.72 7.41
C LYS A 56 14.71 -6.62 8.61
N VAL A 57 14.92 -7.73 9.31
CA VAL A 57 15.88 -7.81 10.40
C VAL A 57 17.27 -7.78 9.77
N THR A 58 17.97 -6.66 9.89
CA THR A 58 19.39 -6.57 9.55
C THR A 58 20.19 -7.21 10.69
N LEU A 59 20.81 -8.36 10.43
CA LEU A 59 21.71 -8.99 11.39
C LEU A 59 22.97 -8.13 11.50
N SER A 60 23.18 -7.55 12.68
CA SER A 60 24.39 -6.78 12.97
C SER A 60 25.55 -7.73 13.24
N THR A 61 26.62 -7.61 12.47
CA THR A 61 27.88 -8.34 12.68
C THR A 61 28.68 -7.81 13.88
N ASN A 62 28.24 -6.72 14.52
CA ASN A 62 28.91 -6.11 15.67
C ASN A 62 28.65 -6.83 17.00
N LEU A 63 27.95 -7.96 17.00
CA LEU A 63 27.83 -8.79 18.20
C LEU A 63 29.10 -9.63 18.37
N PRO A 64 29.61 -9.78 19.60
CA PRO A 64 30.86 -10.51 19.88
C PRO A 64 30.80 -12.00 19.53
N MET A 65 29.61 -12.55 19.26
CA MET A 65 29.43 -13.91 18.77
C MET A 65 29.77 -14.08 17.28
N PHE A 66 29.79 -12.98 16.49
CA PHE A 66 30.11 -12.99 15.06
C PHE A 66 31.54 -12.52 14.75
N THR A 67 32.31 -12.06 15.74
CA THR A 67 33.68 -11.56 15.54
C THR A 67 34.74 -12.67 15.44
N SER A 68 34.42 -13.90 15.81
CA SER A 68 35.37 -15.04 15.81
C SER A 68 35.70 -15.60 14.43
N LEU A 69 34.97 -15.19 13.39
CA LEU A 69 35.20 -15.65 12.01
C LEU A 69 36.06 -14.67 11.18
N SER A 70 36.31 -13.45 11.66
CA SER A 70 37.09 -12.44 10.92
C SER A 70 38.57 -12.40 11.32
N SER A 71 38.96 -12.96 12.48
CA SER A 71 40.34 -12.87 12.98
C SER A 71 41.30 -13.85 12.31
N THR A 72 40.82 -14.77 11.47
CA THR A 72 41.66 -15.70 10.69
C THR A 72 41.93 -15.23 9.26
N LEU A 73 41.40 -14.08 8.83
CA LEU A 73 41.49 -13.63 7.44
C LEU A 73 41.84 -12.14 7.27
N SER A 74 42.84 -11.62 7.99
CA SER A 74 43.52 -10.38 7.55
C SER A 74 44.92 -10.26 8.14
N LYS A 75 45.85 -11.06 7.60
CA LYS A 75 47.25 -10.60 7.49
C LYS A 75 47.25 -9.50 6.43
N GLY A 76 47.69 -8.30 6.81
CA GLY A 76 48.30 -7.40 5.86
C GLY A 76 47.79 -5.96 5.87
N SER A 77 48.78 -5.08 5.97
CA SER A 77 48.82 -3.67 5.57
C SER A 77 48.22 -2.63 6.51
N ASP A 78 49.17 -1.98 7.18
CA ASP A 78 49.18 -0.59 7.60
C ASP A 78 48.42 0.35 6.64
N SER A 79 47.61 1.23 7.22
CA SER A 79 47.66 2.68 6.94
C SER A 79 46.52 3.41 7.66
N ILE A 80 46.90 4.38 8.48
CA ILE A 80 46.02 5.44 8.98
C ILE A 80 45.86 6.46 7.82
N PRO A 81 44.67 7.03 7.54
CA PRO A 81 44.43 8.39 8.02
C PRO A 81 42.99 8.74 8.43
N LYS A 82 42.93 9.34 9.64
CA LYS A 82 42.34 10.66 9.99
C LYS A 82 40.79 10.85 9.97
N PRO A 83 40.19 11.36 11.07
CA PRO A 83 38.78 11.73 11.15
C PRO A 83 38.53 13.22 10.85
N SER A 84 37.37 13.56 10.26
CA SER A 84 36.56 14.80 10.43
C SER A 84 35.69 15.10 9.18
N PRO A 85 34.69 16.01 9.22
CA PRO A 85 33.68 16.23 10.25
C PRO A 85 32.23 16.42 9.70
N SER A 86 31.26 16.00 10.51
CA SER A 86 29.99 16.69 10.88
C SER A 86 29.06 17.39 9.86
N LYS A 87 27.75 17.24 10.14
CA LYS A 87 26.56 18.08 9.78
C LYS A 87 26.00 17.85 8.37
N SER A 88 24.70 17.68 8.14
CA SER A 88 23.49 18.09 8.87
C SER A 88 22.24 17.37 8.31
N SER A 89 21.37 16.89 9.19
CA SER A 89 19.91 17.00 9.04
C SER A 89 19.43 17.90 10.20
N PRO A 90 18.34 18.68 10.13
CA PRO A 90 17.05 18.31 9.53
C PRO A 90 16.29 19.46 8.82
N SER A 91 15.16 19.17 8.19
CA SER A 91 13.89 19.82 8.56
C SER A 91 12.72 19.22 7.80
N SER A 92 11.78 18.70 8.56
CA SER A 92 10.39 18.49 8.19
C SER A 92 9.64 19.83 8.21
N SER A 93 8.56 19.90 7.43
CA SER A 93 7.41 20.84 7.43
C SER A 93 7.13 21.33 6.00
N LYS A 94 5.90 21.53 5.53
CA LYS A 94 4.62 21.67 6.20
C LYS A 94 3.49 21.40 5.19
N VAL A 95 2.38 20.93 5.74
CA VAL A 95 1.05 20.89 5.13
C VAL A 95 0.56 22.30 4.80
N THR A 96 0.07 22.49 3.57
CA THR A 96 -1.07 23.35 3.21
C THR A 96 -1.68 22.81 1.93
#